data_AF-A0A2A4MNI7-F1
#
_entry.id   AF-A0A2A4MNI7-F1
#
_cell.length_a   1.000
_cell.length_b   1.000
_cell.length_c   1.000
_cell.angle_alpha   90.00
_cell.angle_beta   90.00
_cell.angle_gamma   90.00
#
_symmetry.space_group_name_H-M   'P 1'
#
loop_
_entity.id
_entity.type
_entity.pdbx_description
1 polymer ?
#
loop_
_entity_poly.entity_id
_entity_poly.type
_entity_poly.pdbx_seq_one_letter_code
_entity_poly.pdbx_strand_id
1 'polypeptide(L)'
;MLGPSRVFAQSLSETAAFTERFAQIQNSFDNDSDLEAPLEELLKSVENYKDANPDNASSWIVLARVKLAYANTQGIIKGMRIMKQLRGDLEQSLSIDPLAEQGLGQALLGFLYVAMPPWPLGFGNKSKGEHYLAAAYELNSDGMEINYYYAQYHGSEKNYVQALQHVKQATQASYGDGVSPHLSKFYKAEIEELQANIESRLL
;
A
#
# COMPACT_ATOMS: atom_id res chain seq x y z
N MET A 1 50.04 -2.89 1.10
CA MET A 1 49.29 -1.62 0.99
C MET A 1 47.85 -1.97 0.65
N LEU A 2 46.94 -1.89 1.61
CA LEU A 2 45.51 -2.12 1.40
C LEU A 2 44.89 -0.77 1.07
N GLY A 3 44.39 -0.60 -0.16
CA GLY A 3 43.64 0.59 -0.56
C GLY A 3 42.26 0.61 0.12
N PRO A 4 41.67 1.80 0.34
CA PRO A 4 40.36 1.88 0.98
C PRO A 4 39.29 1.31 0.04
N SER A 5 38.58 0.29 0.52
CA SER A 5 37.36 -0.21 -0.10
C SER A 5 36.34 0.92 -0.16
N ARG A 6 36.05 1.42 -1.36
CA ARG A 6 34.91 2.31 -1.60
C ARG A 6 33.64 1.48 -1.45
N VAL A 7 32.88 1.73 -0.38
CA VAL A 7 31.48 1.34 -0.32
C VAL A 7 30.75 2.17 -1.38
N PHE A 8 30.32 1.53 -2.47
CA PHE A 8 29.40 2.17 -3.41
C PHE A 8 28.05 2.29 -2.69
N ALA A 9 27.61 3.51 -2.39
CA ALA A 9 26.22 3.75 -2.05
C ALA A 9 25.39 3.35 -3.28
N GLN A 10 24.68 2.22 -3.20
CA GLN A 10 23.80 1.78 -4.28
C GLN A 10 22.65 2.80 -4.36
N SER A 11 22.52 3.47 -5.50
CA SER A 11 21.41 4.40 -5.73
C SER A 11 20.09 3.63 -5.64
N LEU A 12 19.15 4.15 -4.86
CA LEU A 12 17.78 3.63 -4.80
C LEU A 12 17.18 3.58 -6.21
N SER A 13 16.33 2.59 -6.49
CA SER A 13 15.48 2.64 -7.68
C SER A 13 14.57 3.87 -7.62
N GLU A 14 14.12 4.37 -8.77
CA GLU A 14 13.19 5.51 -8.82
C GLU A 14 11.88 5.20 -8.06
N THR A 15 11.38 3.96 -8.13
CA THR A 15 10.19 3.51 -7.39
C THR A 15 10.42 3.52 -5.87
N ALA A 16 11.63 3.20 -5.41
CA ALA A 16 12.00 3.31 -4.00
C ALA A 16 12.10 4.78 -3.56
N ALA A 17 12.63 5.67 -4.41
CA ALA A 17 12.66 7.11 -4.13
C ALA A 17 11.25 7.72 -4.01
N PHE A 18 10.32 7.33 -4.89
CA PHE A 18 8.92 7.75 -4.78
C PHE A 18 8.23 7.19 -3.52
N THR A 19 8.53 5.95 -3.15
CA THR A 19 8.01 5.33 -1.92
C THR A 19 8.53 6.03 -0.67
N GLU A 20 9.81 6.39 -0.66
CA GLU A 20 10.42 7.19 0.40
C GLU A 20 9.74 8.56 0.51
N ARG A 21 9.55 9.26 -0.62
CA ARG A 21 8.88 10.57 -0.65
C ARG A 21 7.42 10.47 -0.19
N PHE A 22 6.71 9.44 -0.62
CA PHE A 22 5.35 9.14 -0.14
C PHE A 22 5.33 9.04 1.38
N ALA A 23 6.21 8.22 1.95
CA ALA A 23 6.24 8.02 3.39
C ALA A 23 6.63 9.28 4.15
N GLN A 24 7.55 10.10 3.63
CA GLN A 24 7.88 11.40 4.22
C GLN A 24 6.66 12.31 4.27
N ILE A 25 5.87 12.39 3.19
CA ILE A 25 4.63 13.18 3.15
C ILE A 25 3.64 12.67 4.20
N GLN A 26 3.37 11.36 4.25
CA GLN A 26 2.45 10.77 5.23
C GLN A 26 2.85 11.05 6.69
N ASN A 27 4.14 11.10 6.97
CA ASN A 27 4.66 11.36 8.31
C ASN A 27 4.77 12.85 8.68
N SER A 28 4.47 13.77 7.76
CA SER A 28 4.71 15.22 7.95
C SER A 28 3.49 15.97 8.47
N PHE A 29 2.29 15.35 8.44
CA PHE A 29 1.04 16.02 8.73
C PHE A 29 0.15 15.14 9.62
N ASP A 30 -0.56 15.78 10.55
CA ASP A 30 -1.46 15.08 11.48
C ASP A 30 -2.91 15.00 10.95
N ASN A 31 -3.21 15.66 9.83
CA ASN A 31 -4.56 15.69 9.25
C ASN A 31 -4.54 15.47 7.73
N ASP A 32 -5.63 14.87 7.23
CA ASP A 32 -5.76 14.50 5.82
C ASP A 32 -5.81 15.70 4.86
N SER A 33 -6.32 16.86 5.30
CA SER A 33 -6.43 18.04 4.43
C SER A 33 -5.06 18.58 4.03
N ASP A 34 -4.07 18.54 4.93
CA ASP A 34 -2.73 19.03 4.63
C ASP A 34 -1.94 18.06 3.74
N LEU A 35 -2.40 16.81 3.59
CA LEU A 35 -1.81 15.81 2.69
C LEU A 35 -2.18 16.06 1.22
N GLU A 36 -3.27 16.78 0.92
CA GLU A 36 -3.80 16.88 -0.46
C GLU A 36 -2.79 17.44 -1.46
N ALA A 37 -2.26 18.64 -1.21
CA ALA A 37 -1.35 19.32 -2.12
C ALA A 37 -0.01 18.56 -2.34
N PRO A 38 0.71 18.09 -1.30
CA PRO A 38 1.94 17.35 -1.50
C PRO A 38 1.71 15.97 -2.16
N LEU A 39 0.59 15.29 -1.88
CA LEU A 39 0.24 14.05 -2.58
C LEU A 39 -0.11 14.30 -4.05
N GLU A 40 -0.78 15.41 -4.38
CA GLU A 40 -1.06 15.78 -5.78
C GLU A 40 0.23 16.02 -6.57
N GLU A 41 1.21 16.73 -5.99
CA GLU A 41 2.51 16.96 -6.62
C GLU A 41 3.29 15.66 -6.84
N LEU A 42 3.31 14.79 -5.83
CA LEU A 42 3.94 13.48 -5.94
C LEU A 42 3.23 12.62 -6.98
N LEU A 43 1.89 12.63 -7.01
CA LEU A 43 1.09 11.86 -7.96
C LEU A 43 1.45 12.23 -9.41
N LYS A 44 1.55 13.52 -9.73
CA LYS A 44 1.99 13.99 -11.07
C LYS A 44 3.37 13.46 -11.46
N SER A 45 4.29 13.45 -10.50
CA SER A 45 5.66 12.95 -10.73
C SER A 45 5.68 11.44 -11.01
N VAL A 46 4.89 10.68 -10.25
CA VAL A 46 4.79 9.23 -10.41
C VAL A 46 4.03 8.85 -11.69
N GLU A 47 3.00 9.61 -12.07
CA GLU A 47 2.29 9.43 -13.35
C GLU A 47 3.23 9.59 -14.54
N ASN A 48 4.05 10.66 -14.55
CA ASN A 48 5.07 10.85 -15.59
C ASN A 48 6.09 9.70 -15.64
N TYR A 49 6.53 9.22 -14.48
CA TYR A 49 7.44 8.08 -14.41
C TYR A 49 6.80 6.80 -14.97
N LYS A 50 5.55 6.51 -14.58
CA LYS A 50 4.81 5.36 -15.10
C LYS A 50 4.54 5.48 -16.60
N ASP A 51 4.31 6.69 -17.13
CA ASP A 51 4.13 6.92 -18.57
C ASP A 51 5.42 6.69 -19.36
N ALA A 52 6.57 6.98 -18.77
CA ALA A 52 7.86 6.65 -19.35
C ALA A 52 8.25 5.16 -19.19
N ASN A 53 7.60 4.43 -18.27
CA ASN A 53 7.94 3.04 -17.94
C ASN A 53 6.70 2.12 -17.88
N PRO A 54 5.83 2.10 -18.92
CA PRO A 54 4.54 1.41 -18.85
C PRO A 54 4.65 -0.11 -18.74
N ASP A 55 5.77 -0.69 -19.15
CA ASP A 55 6.03 -2.14 -19.07
C ASP A 55 6.70 -2.56 -17.75
N ASN A 56 6.87 -1.63 -16.80
CA ASN A 56 7.38 -1.91 -15.46
C ASN A 56 6.25 -1.96 -14.44
N ALA A 57 5.93 -3.15 -13.92
CA ALA A 57 4.89 -3.36 -12.91
C ALA A 57 5.07 -2.47 -11.67
N SER A 58 6.30 -2.32 -11.16
CA SER A 58 6.59 -1.46 -9.99
C SER A 58 6.22 0.01 -10.21
N SER A 59 6.25 0.50 -11.46
CA SER A 59 5.82 1.88 -11.76
C SER A 59 4.32 2.08 -11.52
N TRP A 60 3.52 1.06 -11.83
CA TRP A 60 2.08 1.05 -11.57
C TRP A 60 1.77 0.86 -10.09
N ILE A 61 2.55 0.03 -9.38
CA ILE A 61 2.37 -0.20 -7.93
C ILE A 61 2.68 1.07 -7.12
N VAL A 62 3.77 1.77 -7.44
CA VAL A 62 4.09 3.03 -6.74
C VAL A 62 3.08 4.14 -7.09
N LEU A 63 2.58 4.18 -8.33
CA LEU A 63 1.44 5.02 -8.69
C LEU A 63 0.23 4.68 -7.83
N ALA A 64 -0.05 3.39 -7.68
CA ALA A 64 -1.20 2.92 -6.95
C ALA A 64 -1.15 3.32 -5.46
N ARG A 65 0.01 3.18 -4.82
CA ARG A 65 0.25 3.63 -3.43
C ARG A 65 -0.06 5.11 -3.25
N VAL A 66 0.50 5.98 -4.09
CA VAL A 66 0.29 7.43 -4.00
C VAL A 66 -1.15 7.81 -4.32
N LYS A 67 -1.72 7.22 -5.37
CA LYS A 67 -3.09 7.48 -5.83
C LYS A 67 -4.14 7.03 -4.80
N LEU A 68 -3.90 5.93 -4.08
CA LEU A 68 -4.75 5.48 -2.99
C LEU A 68 -4.83 6.52 -1.86
N ALA A 69 -3.68 7.00 -1.38
CA ALA A 69 -3.66 8.02 -0.35
C ALA A 69 -4.28 9.35 -0.83
N TYR A 70 -3.96 9.76 -2.07
CA TYR A 70 -4.57 10.95 -2.64
C TYR A 70 -6.09 10.83 -2.71
N ALA A 71 -6.64 9.66 -3.09
CA ALA A 71 -8.09 9.47 -3.13
C ALA A 71 -8.77 9.72 -1.78
N ASN A 72 -8.10 9.44 -0.66
CA ASN A 72 -8.63 9.66 0.69
C ASN A 72 -8.77 11.17 1.01
N THR A 73 -7.96 12.03 0.40
CA THR A 73 -8.04 13.50 0.61
C THR A 73 -9.15 14.16 -0.21
N GLN A 74 -9.69 13.48 -1.23
CA GLN A 74 -10.58 14.08 -2.24
C GLN A 74 -12.07 14.09 -1.88
N GLY A 75 -12.43 13.55 -0.71
CA GLY A 75 -13.82 13.31 -0.33
C GLY A 75 -14.50 12.22 -1.16
N ILE A 76 -15.72 11.84 -0.78
CA ILE A 76 -16.35 10.58 -1.20
C ILE A 76 -16.52 10.47 -2.73
N ILE A 77 -17.05 11.50 -3.41
CA ILE A 77 -17.40 11.40 -4.84
C ILE A 77 -16.15 11.34 -5.72
N LYS A 78 -15.21 12.26 -5.53
CA LYS A 78 -13.97 12.29 -6.31
C LYS A 78 -13.08 11.09 -5.95
N GLY A 79 -13.00 10.75 -4.66
CA GLY A 79 -12.28 9.57 -4.17
C GLY A 79 -12.76 8.28 -4.84
N MET A 80 -14.07 8.02 -4.89
CA MET A 80 -14.61 6.83 -5.56
C MET A 80 -14.22 6.74 -7.05
N ARG A 81 -14.17 7.88 -7.76
CA ARG A 81 -13.73 7.91 -9.16
C ARG A 81 -12.24 7.54 -9.28
N ILE A 82 -11.40 8.04 -8.37
CA ILE A 82 -9.97 7.74 -8.35
C ILE A 82 -9.74 6.26 -7.99
N MET A 83 -10.46 5.72 -7.00
CA MET A 83 -10.39 4.29 -6.64
C MET A 83 -10.75 3.37 -7.82
N LYS A 84 -11.68 3.80 -8.70
CA LYS A 84 -12.03 3.06 -9.92
C LYS A 84 -10.89 3.06 -10.95
N GLN A 85 -10.18 4.17 -11.10
CA GLN A 85 -8.99 4.25 -11.96
C GLN A 85 -7.86 3.39 -11.40
N LEU A 86 -7.62 3.51 -10.09
CA LEU A 86 -6.64 2.75 -9.34
C LEU A 86 -6.80 1.23 -9.50
N ARG A 87 -8.04 0.72 -9.51
CA ARG A 87 -8.30 -0.71 -9.81
C ARG A 87 -7.72 -1.10 -11.17
N GLY A 88 -7.92 -0.28 -12.20
CA GLY A 88 -7.39 -0.54 -13.55
C GLY A 88 -5.86 -0.48 -13.59
N ASP A 89 -5.26 0.46 -12.85
CA ASP A 89 -3.81 0.58 -12.74
C ASP A 89 -3.18 -0.68 -12.12
N LEU A 90 -3.81 -1.21 -11.06
CA LEU A 90 -3.37 -2.44 -10.40
C LEU A 90 -3.61 -3.67 -11.29
N GLU A 91 -4.76 -3.77 -11.96
CA GLU A 91 -5.03 -4.82 -12.95
C GLU A 91 -3.96 -4.82 -14.07
N GLN A 92 -3.53 -3.64 -14.54
CA GLN A 92 -2.44 -3.50 -15.50
C GLN A 92 -1.10 -3.96 -14.90
N SER A 93 -0.77 -3.55 -13.68
CA SER A 93 0.44 -4.01 -12.99
C SER A 93 0.53 -5.54 -12.91
N LEU A 94 -0.56 -6.19 -12.49
CA LEU A 94 -0.62 -7.64 -12.32
C LEU A 94 -0.51 -8.38 -13.66
N SER A 95 -0.94 -7.75 -14.76
CA SER A 95 -0.78 -8.31 -16.11
C SER A 95 0.68 -8.30 -16.58
N ILE A 96 1.49 -7.39 -16.06
CA ILE A 96 2.92 -7.26 -16.37
C ILE A 96 3.72 -8.24 -15.50
N ASP A 97 3.59 -8.12 -14.18
CA ASP A 97 4.24 -9.00 -13.22
C ASP A 97 3.42 -9.07 -11.92
N PRO A 98 2.73 -10.19 -11.64
CA PRO A 98 1.96 -10.35 -10.41
C PRO A 98 2.82 -10.52 -9.16
N LEU A 99 4.13 -10.77 -9.31
CA LEU A 99 5.08 -10.97 -8.21
C LEU A 99 5.83 -9.68 -7.84
N ALA A 100 5.68 -8.62 -8.64
CA ALA A 100 6.34 -7.34 -8.42
C ALA A 100 6.05 -6.78 -7.01
N GLU A 101 7.07 -6.14 -6.43
CA GLU A 101 7.02 -5.62 -5.05
C GLU A 101 6.54 -6.66 -4.04
N GLN A 102 6.93 -7.93 -4.23
CA GLN A 102 6.60 -9.06 -3.35
C GLN A 102 5.09 -9.21 -3.10
N GLY A 103 4.28 -9.03 -4.15
CA GLY A 103 2.82 -9.23 -4.11
C GLY A 103 2.02 -8.00 -3.65
N LEU A 104 2.65 -6.84 -3.43
CA LEU A 104 1.94 -5.65 -2.97
C LEU A 104 0.81 -5.21 -3.92
N GLY A 105 1.00 -5.35 -5.24
CA GLY A 105 -0.05 -5.05 -6.21
C GLY A 105 -1.32 -5.87 -5.98
N GLN A 106 -1.17 -7.15 -5.62
CA GLN A 106 -2.29 -8.03 -5.29
C GLN A 106 -2.95 -7.59 -3.99
N ALA A 107 -2.16 -7.28 -2.95
CA ALA A 107 -2.71 -6.82 -1.67
C ALA A 107 -3.55 -5.54 -1.83
N LEU A 108 -3.04 -4.54 -2.56
CA LEU A 108 -3.76 -3.30 -2.83
C LEU A 108 -5.04 -3.54 -3.63
N LEU A 109 -4.99 -4.40 -4.66
CA LEU A 109 -6.17 -4.71 -5.46
C LEU A 109 -7.23 -5.44 -4.63
N GLY A 110 -6.79 -6.38 -3.80
CA GLY A 110 -7.65 -7.10 -2.88
C GLY A 110 -8.33 -6.17 -1.86
N PHE A 111 -7.55 -5.27 -1.25
CA PHE A 111 -8.05 -4.23 -0.36
C PHE A 111 -9.15 -3.37 -1.03
N LEU A 112 -8.94 -2.93 -2.28
CA LEU A 112 -9.95 -2.14 -2.99
C LEU A 112 -11.25 -2.90 -3.23
N TYR A 113 -11.16 -4.18 -3.59
CA TYR A 113 -12.35 -5.01 -3.78
C TYR A 113 -13.14 -5.21 -2.49
N VAL A 114 -12.48 -5.22 -1.32
CA VAL A 114 -13.14 -5.29 -0.01
C VAL A 114 -13.73 -3.94 0.39
N ALA A 115 -12.97 -2.84 0.23
CA ALA A 115 -13.34 -1.52 0.73
C ALA A 115 -14.46 -0.83 -0.07
N MET A 116 -14.59 -1.15 -1.36
CA MET A 116 -15.54 -0.47 -2.23
C MET A 116 -16.96 -1.05 -2.12
N PRO A 117 -18.01 -0.23 -2.33
CA PRO A 117 -19.38 -0.73 -2.40
C PRO A 117 -19.58 -1.63 -3.62
N PRO A 118 -20.53 -2.60 -3.55
CA PRO A 118 -20.84 -3.45 -4.68
C PRO A 118 -21.53 -2.68 -5.83
N TRP A 119 -21.71 -3.35 -6.96
CA TRP A 119 -22.47 -2.82 -8.09
C TRP A 119 -23.93 -2.50 -7.66
N PRO A 120 -24.55 -1.39 -8.13
CA PRO A 120 -24.08 -0.47 -9.18
C PRO A 120 -23.27 0.73 -8.70
N LEU A 121 -23.10 0.92 -7.39
CA LEU A 121 -22.42 2.10 -6.84
C LEU A 121 -20.91 2.03 -6.97
N GLY A 122 -20.34 0.82 -6.92
CA GLY A 122 -18.91 0.59 -7.09
C GLY A 122 -18.62 -0.75 -7.75
N PHE A 123 -17.47 -1.31 -7.41
CA PHE A 123 -16.96 -2.57 -7.96
C PHE A 123 -16.61 -3.59 -6.87
N GLY A 124 -17.00 -3.30 -5.62
CA GLY A 124 -16.73 -4.14 -4.47
C GLY A 124 -17.13 -5.59 -4.69
N ASN A 125 -16.23 -6.50 -4.34
CA ASN A 125 -16.43 -7.93 -4.40
C ASN A 125 -15.52 -8.60 -3.37
N LYS A 126 -16.07 -8.87 -2.18
CA LYS A 126 -15.32 -9.45 -1.06
C LYS A 126 -14.60 -10.75 -1.40
N SER A 127 -15.24 -11.65 -2.15
CA SER A 127 -14.63 -12.92 -2.55
C SER A 127 -13.42 -12.72 -3.47
N LYS A 128 -13.49 -11.78 -4.42
CA LYS A 128 -12.31 -11.39 -5.21
C LYS A 128 -11.25 -10.73 -4.35
N GLY A 129 -11.67 -9.89 -3.41
CA GLY A 129 -10.78 -9.22 -2.47
C GLY A 129 -9.96 -10.20 -1.64
N GLU A 130 -10.63 -11.16 -1.01
CA GLU A 130 -10.03 -12.27 -0.27
C GLU A 130 -9.07 -13.08 -1.13
N HIS A 131 -9.46 -13.42 -2.37
CA HIS A 131 -8.60 -14.18 -3.26
C HIS A 131 -7.26 -13.47 -3.54
N TYR A 132 -7.28 -12.17 -3.82
CA TYR A 132 -6.05 -11.41 -4.04
C TYR A 132 -5.22 -11.23 -2.77
N LEU A 133 -5.86 -10.97 -1.63
CA LEU A 133 -5.17 -10.82 -0.35
C LEU A 133 -4.52 -12.14 0.10
N ALA A 134 -5.20 -13.26 -0.06
CA ALA A 134 -4.66 -14.59 0.22
C ALA A 134 -3.45 -14.89 -0.68
N ALA A 135 -3.55 -14.60 -1.98
CA ALA A 135 -2.43 -14.76 -2.90
C ALA A 135 -1.22 -13.88 -2.51
N ALA A 136 -1.47 -12.63 -2.13
CA ALA A 136 -0.41 -11.73 -1.65
C ALA A 136 0.25 -12.26 -0.36
N TYR A 137 -0.55 -12.79 0.57
CA TYR A 137 -0.08 -13.41 1.80
C TYR A 137 0.74 -14.69 1.55
N GLU A 138 0.34 -15.53 0.61
CA GLU A 138 1.11 -16.72 0.20
C GLU A 138 2.48 -16.34 -0.39
N LEU A 139 2.56 -15.23 -1.13
CA LEU A 139 3.82 -14.75 -1.69
C LEU A 139 4.76 -14.16 -0.64
N ASN A 140 4.22 -13.44 0.34
CA ASN A 140 5.02 -12.72 1.33
C ASN A 140 4.32 -12.68 2.70
N SER A 141 4.28 -13.84 3.35
CA SER A 141 3.62 -14.06 4.65
C SER A 141 4.27 -13.27 5.78
N ASP A 142 5.52 -12.87 5.61
CA ASP A 142 6.31 -12.12 6.59
C ASP A 142 6.30 -10.61 6.27
N GLY A 143 5.69 -10.22 5.15
CA GLY A 143 5.63 -8.84 4.67
C GLY A 143 4.67 -8.02 5.53
N MET A 144 5.16 -6.89 6.05
CA MET A 144 4.33 -6.04 6.88
C MET A 144 3.13 -5.47 6.11
N GLU A 145 3.33 -4.85 4.94
CA GLU A 145 2.22 -4.24 4.19
C GLU A 145 1.15 -5.28 3.86
N ILE A 146 1.59 -6.48 3.49
CA ILE A 146 0.71 -7.61 3.18
C ILE A 146 -0.11 -8.00 4.41
N ASN A 147 0.53 -8.20 5.56
CA ASN A 147 -0.19 -8.51 6.80
C ASN A 147 -1.08 -7.37 7.28
N TYR A 148 -0.68 -6.11 7.09
CA TYR A 148 -1.51 -4.95 7.42
C TYR A 148 -2.79 -4.93 6.57
N TYR A 149 -2.70 -5.05 5.24
CA TYR A 149 -3.89 -5.09 4.38
C TYR A 149 -4.75 -6.33 4.65
N TYR A 150 -4.14 -7.46 4.98
CA TYR A 150 -4.90 -8.67 5.29
C TYR A 150 -5.59 -8.59 6.66
N ALA A 151 -4.94 -7.96 7.64
CA ALA A 151 -5.56 -7.61 8.93
C ALA A 151 -6.77 -6.68 8.75
N GLN A 152 -6.65 -5.67 7.88
CA GLN A 152 -7.78 -4.78 7.56
C GLN A 152 -8.96 -5.55 6.98
N TYR A 153 -8.72 -6.49 6.06
CA TYR A 153 -9.77 -7.36 5.52
C TYR A 153 -10.46 -8.17 6.63
N HIS A 154 -9.70 -8.90 7.45
CA HIS A 154 -10.27 -9.69 8.53
C HIS A 154 -11.03 -8.82 9.53
N GLY A 155 -10.53 -7.62 9.84
CA GLY A 155 -11.22 -6.64 10.68
C GLY A 155 -12.56 -6.20 10.08
N SER A 156 -12.59 -5.93 8.77
CA SER A 156 -13.81 -5.53 8.05
C SER A 156 -14.87 -6.64 8.00
N GLU A 157 -14.44 -7.90 7.98
CA GLU A 157 -15.30 -9.09 8.07
C GLU A 157 -15.64 -9.48 9.51
N LYS A 158 -15.23 -8.68 10.51
CA LYS A 158 -15.41 -8.95 11.95
C LYS A 158 -14.72 -10.23 12.44
N ASN A 159 -13.77 -10.75 11.68
CA ASN A 159 -12.89 -11.86 12.05
C ASN A 159 -11.72 -11.32 12.92
N TYR A 160 -12.06 -10.72 14.06
CA TYR A 160 -11.11 -9.93 14.87
C TYR A 160 -9.92 -10.74 15.40
N VAL A 161 -10.11 -12.03 15.69
CA VAL A 161 -9.02 -12.91 16.14
C VAL A 161 -7.97 -13.06 15.04
N GLN A 162 -8.38 -13.33 13.81
CA GLN A 162 -7.52 -13.42 12.65
C GLN A 162 -6.88 -12.06 12.32
N ALA A 163 -7.66 -10.98 12.43
CA ALA A 163 -7.15 -9.62 12.24
C ALA A 163 -5.99 -9.31 13.21
N LEU A 164 -6.15 -9.62 14.50
CA LEU A 164 -5.10 -9.42 15.50
C LEU A 164 -3.88 -10.34 15.31
N GLN A 165 -4.07 -11.55 14.76
CA GLN A 165 -2.95 -12.40 14.36
C GLN A 165 -2.11 -11.73 13.27
N HIS A 166 -2.75 -11.17 12.25
CA HIS A 166 -2.05 -10.47 11.17
C HIS A 166 -1.45 -9.12 11.63
N VAL A 167 -2.12 -8.37 12.51
CA VAL A 167 -1.53 -7.18 13.17
C VAL A 167 -0.22 -7.57 13.86
N LYS A 168 -0.21 -8.66 14.63
CA LYS A 168 0.99 -9.13 15.30
C LYS A 168 2.10 -9.48 14.30
N GLN A 169 1.77 -10.17 13.20
CA GLN A 169 2.75 -10.47 12.15
C GLN A 169 3.29 -9.19 11.50
N ALA A 170 2.42 -8.22 11.19
CA ALA A 170 2.84 -6.93 10.64
C ALA A 170 3.79 -6.18 11.58
N THR A 171 3.52 -6.18 12.90
CA THR A 171 4.40 -5.55 13.90
C THR A 171 5.74 -6.29 14.07
N GLN A 172 5.73 -7.62 13.95
CA GLN A 172 6.93 -8.45 14.09
C GLN A 172 7.77 -8.51 12.81
N ALA A 173 7.17 -8.20 11.67
CA ALA A 173 7.87 -8.10 10.40
C ALA A 173 9.04 -7.13 10.55
N SER A 174 10.24 -7.70 10.49
CA SER A 174 11.45 -6.90 10.50
C SER A 174 11.51 -6.18 9.17
N TYR A 175 11.64 -4.85 9.18
CA TYR A 175 12.16 -4.17 8.02
C TYR A 175 13.58 -4.70 7.82
N GLY A 176 13.73 -5.66 6.91
CA GLY A 176 15.06 -6.09 6.49
C GLY A 176 15.89 -4.89 6.05
N ASP A 177 17.21 -5.07 5.99
CA ASP A 177 18.14 -4.07 5.47
C ASP A 177 17.68 -3.63 4.06
N GLY A 178 17.02 -2.47 3.96
CA GLY A 178 16.51 -1.94 2.68
C GLY A 178 15.13 -1.29 2.69
N VAL A 179 14.31 -1.46 3.73
CA VAL A 179 13.02 -0.72 3.79
C VAL A 179 13.22 0.65 4.41
N SER A 180 12.63 1.66 3.78
CA SER A 180 12.60 3.05 4.23
C SER A 180 12.18 3.18 5.70
N PRO A 181 13.00 3.79 6.58
CA PRO A 181 12.59 4.08 7.96
C PRO A 181 11.33 4.95 8.06
N HIS A 182 11.06 5.78 7.05
CA HIS A 182 9.85 6.60 7.00
C HIS A 182 8.63 5.76 6.65
N LEU A 183 8.74 4.88 5.65
CA LEU A 183 7.67 3.92 5.35
C LEU A 183 7.42 3.07 6.59
N SER A 184 8.51 2.79 7.32
CA SER A 184 8.41 1.99 8.51
C SER A 184 7.60 2.63 9.62
N LYS A 185 7.87 3.92 9.84
CA LYS A 185 7.16 4.74 10.81
C LYS A 185 5.69 4.89 10.44
N PHE A 186 5.40 5.13 9.16
CA PHE A 186 4.04 5.30 8.66
C PHE A 186 3.16 4.08 8.98
N TYR A 187 3.56 2.89 8.52
CA TYR A 187 2.74 1.70 8.75
C TYR A 187 2.68 1.27 10.21
N LYS A 188 3.69 1.57 11.05
CA LYS A 188 3.58 1.31 12.49
C LYS A 188 2.40 2.08 13.10
N ALA A 189 2.24 3.36 12.74
CA ALA A 189 1.10 4.16 13.21
C ALA A 189 -0.24 3.57 12.71
N GLU A 190 -0.31 3.21 11.42
CA GLU A 190 -1.49 2.58 10.82
C GLU A 190 -1.87 1.25 11.49
N ILE A 191 -0.88 0.42 11.82
CA ILE A 191 -1.08 -0.88 12.49
C ILE A 191 -1.55 -0.68 13.94
N GLU A 192 -0.96 0.28 14.66
CA GLU A 192 -1.37 0.63 16.03
C GLU A 192 -2.83 1.13 16.07
N GLU A 193 -3.21 1.99 15.11
CA GLU A 193 -4.59 2.46 14.98
C GLU A 193 -5.55 1.30 14.65
N LEU A 194 -5.19 0.46 13.67
CA LEU A 194 -5.99 -0.71 13.31
C LEU A 194 -6.19 -1.65 14.51
N GLN A 195 -5.13 -1.89 15.29
CA GLN A 195 -5.20 -2.70 16.49
C GLN A 195 -6.18 -2.12 17.52
N ALA A 196 -6.05 -0.84 17.86
CA ALA A 196 -6.93 -0.17 18.80
C ALA A 196 -8.40 -0.21 18.33
N ASN A 197 -8.63 0.00 17.03
CA ASN A 197 -9.95 -0.09 16.42
C ASN A 197 -10.56 -1.49 16.51
N ILE A 198 -9.76 -2.55 16.39
CA ILE A 198 -10.22 -3.93 16.56
C ILE A 198 -10.50 -4.25 18.03
N GLU A 199 -9.59 -3.88 18.93
CA GLU A 199 -9.71 -4.15 20.37
C GLU A 199 -10.95 -3.46 20.97
N SER A 200 -11.26 -2.24 20.55
CA SER A 200 -12.48 -1.53 21.00
C SER A 200 -13.79 -2.23 20.61
N ARG A 201 -13.76 -3.12 19.61
CA ARG A 201 -14.93 -3.89 19.13
C ARG A 201 -15.07 -5.25 19.80
N LEU A 202 -14.08 -5.64 20.60
CA LEU A 202 -14.08 -6.87 21.42
C LEU A 202 -14.60 -6.64 22.84
N LEU A 203 -14.70 -5.38 23.26
CA LEU A 203 -15.27 -4.94 24.54
C LEU A 203 -16.80 -4.81 24.44
#